data_AF-A0A938D069-F1
#
_entry.id   AF-A0A938D069-F1
#
_cell.length_a   1.000
_cell.length_b   1.000
_cell.length_c   1.000
_cell.angle_alpha   90.00
_cell.angle_beta   90.00
_cell.angle_gamma   90.00
#
_symmetry.space_group_name_H-M   'P 1'
#
loop_
_entity.id
_entity.type
_entity.pdbx_description
1 polymer ?
#
loop_
_entity_poly.entity_id
_entity_poly.type
_entity_poly.pdbx_seq_one_letter_code
_entity_poly.pdbx_strand_id
1 'polypeptide(L)'
;MPAELPQRMREIMAEAAKIRRDTAAYHAALVDWVEHGAASRYALSPDEVVARSRLRDAERARGHAHFALASQLEIDGHHQAAIAHFREAHRLVPESWTLRRQAWSLEKVGDGPLARFWQGPDPARPEAWPYAGDWLADVR
;
A
#
# COMPACT_ATOMS: atom_id res chain seq x y z
N MET A 1 32.30 -9.42 -0.41
CA MET A 1 30.89 -9.86 -0.31
C MET A 1 30.03 -8.62 -0.22
N PRO A 2 28.88 -8.51 -0.91
CA PRO A 2 27.95 -7.42 -0.59
C PRO A 2 27.64 -7.49 0.90
N ALA A 3 27.58 -6.35 1.59
CA ALA A 3 27.20 -6.33 3.00
C ALA A 3 25.89 -7.11 3.17
N GLU A 4 25.84 -8.03 4.14
CA GLU A 4 24.65 -8.82 4.38
C GLU A 4 23.45 -7.88 4.61
N LEU A 5 22.34 -8.15 3.92
CA LEU A 5 21.12 -7.37 4.08
C LEU A 5 20.68 -7.38 5.55
N PRO A 6 20.23 -6.25 6.14
CA PRO A 6 19.72 -6.22 7.50
C PRO A 6 18.65 -7.30 7.76
N GLN A 7 18.62 -7.85 8.98
CA GLN A 7 17.71 -8.94 9.35
C GLN A 7 16.24 -8.64 9.00
N ARG A 8 15.74 -7.44 9.36
CA ARG A 8 14.37 -7.02 9.03
C ARG A 8 14.10 -7.04 7.52
N MET A 9 15.06 -6.62 6.70
CA MET A 9 14.92 -6.65 5.24
C MET A 9 14.80 -8.08 4.72
N ARG A 10 15.56 -9.04 5.29
CA ARG A 10 15.41 -10.46 4.97
C ARG A 10 14.01 -10.98 5.33
N GLU A 11 13.48 -10.58 6.49
CA GLU A 11 12.13 -10.94 6.92
C GLU A 11 11.06 -10.35 5.99
N ILE A 12 11.19 -9.08 5.59
CA ILE A 12 10.29 -8.42 4.62
C ILE A 12 10.28 -9.20 3.31
N MET A 13 11.46 -9.58 2.79
CA MET A 13 11.58 -10.35 1.56
C MET A 13 11.00 -11.76 1.71
N ALA A 14 11.16 -12.41 2.87
CA ALA A 14 10.58 -13.71 3.15
C ALA A 14 9.05 -13.68 3.18
N GLU A 15 8.43 -12.67 3.79
CA GLU A 15 6.98 -12.48 3.75
C GLU A 15 6.49 -12.12 2.35
N ALA A 16 7.21 -11.24 1.64
CA ALA A 16 6.87 -10.87 0.27
C ALA A 16 6.93 -12.07 -0.70
N ALA A 17 7.83 -13.04 -0.47
CA ALA A 17 7.92 -14.26 -1.27
C ALA A 17 6.69 -15.17 -1.13
N LYS A 18 5.87 -15.01 -0.08
CA LYS A 18 4.62 -15.76 0.11
C LYS A 18 3.46 -15.19 -0.70
N ILE A 19 3.60 -14.00 -1.30
CA ILE A 19 2.55 -13.36 -2.09
C ILE A 19 2.26 -14.21 -3.33
N ARG A 20 1.12 -14.91 -3.31
CA ARG A 20 0.67 -15.74 -4.43
C ARG A 20 0.21 -14.85 -5.59
N ARG A 21 0.61 -15.23 -6.80
CA ARG A 21 0.17 -14.62 -8.05
C ARG A 21 -0.14 -15.75 -9.03
N ASP A 22 -1.30 -15.68 -9.66
CA ASP A 22 -1.65 -16.57 -10.77
C ASP A 22 -1.49 -15.82 -12.09
N THR A 23 -0.24 -15.73 -12.54
CA THR A 23 0.11 -15.02 -13.77
C THR A 23 -0.52 -15.67 -14.99
N ALA A 24 -0.64 -17.01 -15.00
CA ALA A 24 -1.20 -17.76 -16.10
C ALA A 24 -2.71 -17.49 -16.22
N ALA A 25 -3.46 -17.54 -15.11
CA ALA A 25 -4.88 -17.22 -15.12
C ALA A 25 -5.14 -15.76 -15.48
N TYR A 26 -4.34 -14.82 -14.96
CA TYR A 26 -4.49 -13.40 -15.33
C TYR A 26 -4.23 -13.17 -16.81
N HIS A 27 -3.18 -13.77 -17.37
CA HIS A 27 -2.89 -13.69 -18.80
C HIS A 27 -4.02 -14.31 -19.64
N ALA A 28 -4.53 -15.48 -19.25
CA ALA A 28 -5.66 -16.11 -19.93
C ALA A 28 -6.92 -15.23 -19.90
N ALA A 29 -7.18 -14.55 -18.78
CA ALA A 29 -8.29 -13.61 -18.67
C ALA A 29 -8.13 -12.39 -19.60
N LEU A 30 -6.90 -11.86 -19.74
CA LEU A 30 -6.62 -10.76 -20.66
C LEU A 30 -6.80 -11.17 -22.12
N VAL A 31 -6.31 -12.36 -22.52
CA VAL A 31 -6.47 -12.87 -23.89
C VAL A 31 -7.97 -13.04 -24.21
N ASP A 32 -8.73 -13.66 -23.31
CA ASP A 32 -10.18 -13.83 -23.46
C ASP A 32 -10.90 -12.48 -23.59
N TRP A 33 -10.49 -11.47 -22.83
CA TRP A 33 -11.03 -10.12 -22.94
C TRP A 33 -10.68 -9.42 -24.25
N VAL A 34 -9.45 -9.58 -24.77
CA VAL A 34 -9.07 -9.01 -26.08
C VAL A 34 -9.89 -9.61 -27.22
N GLU A 35 -10.21 -10.91 -27.15
CA GLU A 35 -11.00 -11.60 -28.17
C GLU A 35 -12.50 -11.28 -28.10
N HIS A 36 -13.07 -11.17 -26.90
CA HIS A 36 -14.52 -11.11 -26.70
C HIS A 36 -15.04 -9.74 -26.20
N GLY A 37 -14.14 -8.84 -25.80
CA GLY A 37 -14.48 -7.53 -25.26
C GLY A 37 -15.44 -7.63 -24.07
N ALA A 38 -16.56 -6.90 -24.14
CA ALA A 38 -17.59 -6.90 -23.09
C ALA A 38 -18.29 -8.26 -22.91
N ALA A 39 -18.18 -9.19 -23.87
CA ALA A 39 -18.74 -10.54 -23.77
C ALA A 39 -17.79 -11.54 -23.08
N SER A 40 -16.58 -11.11 -22.69
CA SER A 40 -15.64 -11.94 -21.95
C SER A 40 -16.24 -12.44 -20.65
N ARG A 41 -15.99 -13.71 -20.33
CA ARG A 41 -16.43 -14.31 -19.05
C ARG A 41 -15.74 -13.70 -17.82
N TYR A 42 -14.67 -12.94 -18.04
CA TYR A 42 -13.92 -12.23 -17.00
C TYR A 42 -14.33 -10.76 -16.89
N ALA A 43 -15.09 -10.24 -17.86
CA ALA A 43 -15.66 -8.90 -17.78
C ALA A 43 -16.83 -8.90 -16.78
N LEU A 44 -16.85 -7.87 -15.91
CA LEU A 44 -17.97 -7.65 -15.01
C LEU A 44 -19.17 -7.10 -15.78
N SER A 45 -20.36 -7.57 -15.45
CA SER A 45 -21.59 -6.90 -15.89
C SER A 45 -21.70 -5.49 -15.29
N PRO A 46 -22.46 -4.56 -15.90
CA PRO A 46 -22.69 -3.24 -15.33
C PRO A 46 -23.19 -3.27 -13.88
N ASP A 47 -24.09 -4.19 -13.55
CA ASP A 47 -24.63 -4.34 -12.19
C ASP A 47 -23.56 -4.84 -11.21
N GLU A 48 -22.70 -5.77 -11.63
CA GLU A 48 -21.56 -6.19 -10.82
C GLU A 48 -20.56 -5.06 -10.62
N VAL A 49 -20.33 -4.22 -11.64
CA VAL A 49 -19.49 -3.02 -11.48
C VAL A 49 -20.08 -2.12 -10.42
N VAL A 50 -21.38 -1.82 -10.47
CA VAL A 50 -22.04 -0.98 -9.44
C VAL A 50 -21.95 -1.61 -8.05
N ALA A 51 -22.27 -2.90 -7.93
CA ALA A 51 -22.24 -3.62 -6.66
C ALA A 51 -20.82 -3.68 -6.05
N ARG A 52 -19.80 -3.93 -6.89
CA ARG A 52 -18.39 -4.01 -6.45
C ARG A 52 -17.76 -2.63 -6.25
N SER A 53 -18.25 -1.60 -6.92
CA SER A 53 -17.79 -0.22 -6.78
C SER A 53 -18.30 0.48 -5.52
N ARG A 54 -18.90 -0.28 -4.57
CA ARG A 54 -19.46 0.11 -3.25
C ARG A 54 -19.37 1.61 -2.95
N LEU A 55 -20.53 2.22 -2.70
CA LEU A 55 -20.61 3.62 -2.25
C LEU A 55 -19.55 3.89 -1.17
N ARG A 56 -18.66 4.85 -1.45
CA ARG A 56 -17.79 5.43 -0.44
C ARG A 56 -18.71 6.18 0.52
N ASP A 57 -18.95 5.63 1.69
CA ASP A 57 -19.58 6.40 2.76
C ASP A 57 -18.75 7.67 3.06
N ALA A 58 -19.36 8.61 3.78
CA ALA A 58 -18.75 9.90 4.05
C ALA A 58 -17.42 9.79 4.83
N GLU A 59 -17.24 8.74 5.64
CA GLU A 59 -16.00 8.51 6.39
C GLU A 59 -14.87 8.05 5.49
N ARG A 60 -15.14 7.08 4.61
CA ARG A 60 -14.17 6.61 3.61
C ARG A 60 -13.81 7.73 2.65
N ALA A 61 -14.77 8.51 2.17
CA ALA A 61 -14.50 9.67 1.32
C ALA A 61 -13.56 10.67 2.02
N ARG A 62 -13.79 10.94 3.31
CA ARG A 62 -12.94 11.81 4.13
C ARG A 62 -11.55 11.23 4.35
N GLY A 63 -11.42 9.93 4.58
CA GLY A 63 -10.13 9.26 4.70
C GLY A 63 -9.28 9.37 3.42
N HIS A 64 -9.91 9.19 2.26
CA HIS A 64 -9.25 9.44 0.97
C HIS A 64 -8.87 10.91 0.76
N ALA A 65 -9.69 11.86 1.23
CA ALA A 65 -9.35 13.29 1.18
C ALA A 65 -8.15 13.62 2.08
N HIS A 66 -8.08 13.04 3.29
CA HIS A 66 -6.91 13.15 4.15
C HIS A 66 -5.66 12.59 3.48
N PHE A 67 -5.77 11.46 2.79
CA PHE A 67 -4.64 10.89 2.06
C PHE A 67 -4.15 11.79 0.92
N ALA A 68 -5.08 12.38 0.16
CA ALA A 68 -4.75 13.30 -0.92
C ALA A 68 -4.06 14.56 -0.39
N LEU A 69 -4.58 15.14 0.70
CA LEU A 69 -3.96 16.29 1.36
C LEU A 69 -2.57 15.95 1.92
N ALA A 70 -2.41 14.80 2.57
CA ALA A 70 -1.12 14.34 3.08
C ALA A 70 -0.09 14.18 1.94
N SER A 71 -0.52 13.63 0.81
CA SER A 71 0.33 13.45 -0.37
C SER A 71 0.76 14.79 -0.96
N GLN A 72 -0.14 15.78 -1.01
CA GLN A 72 0.21 17.13 -1.45
C GLN A 72 1.18 17.82 -0.47
N LEU A 73 0.93 17.70 0.83
CA LEU A 73 1.83 18.22 1.86
C LEU A 73 3.23 17.60 1.77
N GLU A 74 3.32 16.31 1.49
CA GLU A 74 4.62 15.64 1.27
C GLU A 74 5.34 16.20 0.04
N ILE A 75 4.63 16.39 -1.08
CA ILE A 75 5.18 17.00 -2.30
C ILE A 75 5.70 18.41 -2.01
N ASP A 76 4.99 19.17 -1.19
CA ASP A 76 5.35 20.53 -0.80
C ASP A 76 6.42 20.59 0.31
N GLY A 77 6.90 19.44 0.80
CA GLY A 77 7.94 19.34 1.83
C GLY A 77 7.45 19.51 3.27
N HIS A 78 6.14 19.51 3.50
CA HIS A 78 5.49 19.64 4.81
C HIS A 78 5.27 18.28 5.50
N HIS A 79 6.33 17.47 5.60
CA HIS A 79 6.28 16.08 6.06
C HIS A 79 5.58 15.88 7.43
N GLN A 80 5.90 16.71 8.44
CA GLN A 80 5.28 16.60 9.77
C GLN A 80 3.76 16.84 9.74
N ALA A 81 3.29 17.75 8.88
CA ALA A 81 1.85 17.96 8.68
C ALA A 81 1.22 16.79 7.89
N ALA A 82 1.93 16.24 6.91
CA ALA A 82 1.49 15.09 6.14
C ALA A 82 1.23 13.87 7.03
N ILE A 83 2.11 13.59 8.00
CA ILE A 83 1.97 12.48 8.96
C ILE A 83 0.60 12.51 9.65
N ALA A 84 0.15 13.67 10.14
CA ALA A 84 -1.12 13.79 10.85
C ALA A 84 -2.31 13.36 9.97
N HIS A 85 -2.28 13.75 8.69
CA HIS A 85 -3.31 13.39 7.74
C HIS A 85 -3.19 11.94 7.24
N PHE A 86 -1.99 11.40 7.06
CA PHE A 86 -1.82 9.97 6.77
C PHE A 86 -2.39 9.11 7.89
N ARG A 87 -2.16 9.46 9.16
CA ARG A 87 -2.73 8.74 10.32
C ARG A 87 -4.26 8.75 10.31
N GLU A 88 -4.86 9.88 9.98
CA GLU A 88 -6.31 9.98 9.89
C GLU A 88 -6.87 9.18 8.70
N ALA A 89 -6.16 9.13 7.57
CA ALA A 89 -6.49 8.26 6.46
C ALA A 89 -6.43 6.77 6.86
N HIS A 90 -5.41 6.35 7.62
CA HIS A 90 -5.32 4.97 8.15
C HIS A 90 -6.43 4.64 9.14
N ARG A 91 -6.86 5.62 9.96
CA ARG A 91 -7.95 5.45 10.92
C ARG A 91 -9.31 5.29 10.23
N LEU A 92 -9.57 6.09 9.19
CA LEU A 92 -10.85 6.13 8.47
C LEU A 92 -10.98 5.03 7.41
N VAL A 93 -9.85 4.54 6.87
CA VAL A 93 -9.83 3.50 5.82
C VAL A 93 -8.85 2.38 6.22
N PRO A 94 -9.08 1.70 7.37
CA PRO A 94 -8.10 0.80 7.98
C PRO A 94 -7.76 -0.40 7.11
N GLU A 95 -8.66 -0.84 6.24
CA GLU A 95 -8.48 -1.97 5.33
C GLU A 95 -7.66 -1.63 4.07
N SER A 96 -7.40 -0.33 3.80
CA SER A 96 -6.64 0.05 2.62
C SER A 96 -5.14 -0.08 2.86
N TRP A 97 -4.63 -1.26 2.51
CA TRP A 97 -3.20 -1.55 2.50
C TRP A 97 -2.38 -0.54 1.71
N THR A 98 -2.93 -0.06 0.60
CA THR A 98 -2.25 0.90 -0.27
C THR A 98 -1.96 2.22 0.46
N LEU A 99 -2.91 2.74 1.25
CA LEU A 99 -2.70 3.99 1.98
C LEU A 99 -1.66 3.83 3.09
N ARG A 100 -1.67 2.68 3.79
CA ARG A 100 -0.65 2.31 4.78
C ARG A 100 0.74 2.30 4.15
N ARG A 101 0.91 1.47 3.13
CA ARG A 101 2.22 1.21 2.53
C ARG A 101 2.84 2.44 1.86
N GLN A 102 2.02 3.29 1.26
CA GLN A 102 2.50 4.50 0.60
C GLN A 102 3.04 5.51 1.62
N ALA A 103 2.34 5.70 2.75
CA ALA A 103 2.84 6.53 3.86
C ALA A 103 4.12 5.94 4.48
N TRP A 104 4.14 4.63 4.76
CA TRP A 104 5.32 3.97 5.33
C TRP A 104 6.57 4.03 4.45
N SER A 105 6.40 4.10 3.13
CA SER A 105 7.53 4.18 2.19
C SER A 105 8.27 5.52 2.21
N LEU A 106 7.69 6.55 2.84
CA LEU A 106 8.29 7.87 3.03
C LEU A 106 9.29 7.87 4.19
N GLU A 107 9.07 7.01 5.20
CA GLU A 107 9.94 6.83 6.37
C GLU A 107 11.14 5.94 6.04
N LYS A 108 12.08 6.47 5.26
CA LYS A 108 13.26 5.74 4.81
C LYS A 108 14.21 5.49 5.97
N VAL A 109 14.69 4.25 6.10
CA VAL A 109 15.76 3.88 7.03
C VAL A 109 16.95 3.38 6.23
N GLY A 110 18.10 4.01 6.45
CA GLY A 110 19.32 3.79 5.68
C GLY A 110 19.31 4.43 4.28
N ASP A 111 20.38 4.17 3.53
CA ASP A 111 20.63 4.77 2.22
C ASP A 111 20.33 3.82 1.06
N GLY A 112 20.18 4.42 -0.14
CA GLY A 112 20.10 3.69 -1.39
C GLY A 112 18.69 3.22 -1.79
N PRO A 113 18.57 2.48 -2.91
CA PRO A 113 17.28 2.20 -3.56
C PRO A 113 16.37 1.25 -2.75
N LEU A 114 16.93 0.53 -1.77
CA LEU A 114 16.18 -0.41 -0.94
C LEU A 114 15.58 0.22 0.32
N ALA A 115 15.99 1.43 0.72
CA ALA A 115 15.53 2.08 1.95
C ALA A 115 14.00 2.23 2.00
N ARG A 116 13.35 2.49 0.85
CA ARG A 116 11.88 2.59 0.73
C ARG A 116 11.11 1.30 1.03
N PHE A 117 11.80 0.15 1.05
CA PHE A 117 11.19 -1.14 1.37
C PHE A 117 11.26 -1.46 2.86
N TRP A 118 11.90 -0.62 3.69
CA TRP A 118 12.00 -0.84 5.13
C TRP A 118 10.65 -0.82 5.85
N GLN A 119 9.82 0.19 5.55
CA GLN A 119 8.40 0.30 5.92
C GLN A 119 8.10 -0.13 7.37
N GLY A 120 8.87 0.43 8.31
CA GLY A 120 8.74 0.19 9.74
C GLY A 120 9.70 1.05 10.56
N PRO A 121 9.72 0.89 11.90
CA PRO A 121 10.57 1.68 12.78
C PRO A 121 12.07 1.46 12.52
N ASP A 122 12.87 2.52 12.63
CA ASP A 122 14.33 2.42 12.71
C ASP A 122 14.71 1.71 14.03
N PRO A 123 15.54 0.65 14.02
CA PRO A 123 15.92 -0.05 15.25
C PRO A 123 16.68 0.83 16.24
N ALA A 124 17.38 1.87 15.78
CA ALA A 124 18.09 2.82 16.62
C ALA A 124 17.19 3.89 17.24
N ARG A 125 16.02 4.14 16.64
CA ARG A 125 15.06 5.21 16.99
C ARG A 125 13.62 4.72 16.82
N PRO A 126 13.19 3.63 17.48
CA PRO A 126 11.89 3.03 17.24
C PRO A 126 10.72 3.97 17.59
N GLU A 127 10.93 4.87 18.54
CA GLU A 127 9.97 5.89 18.96
C GLU A 127 9.68 6.96 17.91
N ALA A 128 10.54 7.09 16.89
CA ALA A 128 10.35 8.04 15.79
C ALA A 128 9.30 7.56 14.78
N TRP A 129 8.87 6.30 14.83
CA TRP A 129 7.86 5.75 13.93
C TRP A 129 6.48 6.38 14.19
N PRO A 130 5.90 7.10 13.21
CA PRO A 130 4.71 7.90 13.50
C PRO A 130 3.38 7.16 13.27
N TYR A 131 3.42 5.91 12.76
CA TYR A 131 2.25 5.16 12.33
C TYR A 131 1.90 4.00 13.27
N ALA A 132 0.63 3.61 13.26
CA ALA A 132 0.20 2.36 13.87
C ALA A 132 0.43 1.20 12.88
N GLY A 133 1.09 0.14 13.34
CA GLY A 133 1.46 -0.99 12.50
C GLY A 133 2.68 -0.70 11.62
N ASP A 134 3.13 -1.73 10.92
CA ASP A 134 4.23 -1.69 9.94
C ASP A 134 4.14 -2.89 9.00
N TRP A 135 5.02 -3.00 8.00
CA TRP A 135 4.95 -4.11 7.03
C TRP A 135 4.97 -5.50 7.69
N LEU A 136 5.86 -5.73 8.66
CA LEU A 136 6.01 -7.04 9.29
C LEU A 136 4.90 -7.31 10.30
N ALA A 137 4.45 -6.30 11.03
CA ALA A 137 3.36 -6.43 11.99
C ALA A 137 2.02 -6.70 11.30
N ASP A 138 1.76 -6.10 10.14
CA ASP A 138 0.45 -6.16 9.47
C ASP A 138 0.33 -7.32 8.45
N VAL A 139 1.44 -7.91 7.99
CA VAL A 139 1.44 -9.04 7.02
C VAL A 139 1.53 -10.41 7.68
N ARG A 140 2.04 -10.48 8.92
CA ARG A 140 2.21 -11.73 9.67
C ARG A 140 0.90 -12.30 10.20
#